data_AF-A0A4C1VK05-F1
#
_entry.id   AF-A0A4C1VK05-F1
#
_cell.length_a   1.000
_cell.length_b   1.000
_cell.length_c   1.000
_cell.angle_alpha   90.00
_cell.angle_beta   90.00
_cell.angle_gamma   90.00
#
_symmetry.space_group_name_H-M   'P 1'
#
loop_
_entity.id
_entity.type
_entity.pdbx_description
1 polymer ?
#
loop_
_entity_poly.entity_id
_entity_poly.type
_entity_poly.pdbx_seq_one_letter_code
_entity_poly.pdbx_strand_id
1 'polypeptide(L)'
;MTNSSPGFAESLSRENIPPVNINSEFKYINSKDIIKAFKSLDMKKTADLHAKYSALLEPVVNALQSIALDVVKASQHVKRILQLLKSHRDNPERVTDEIIKDATVVAEKVGLEEDITSMPRIVGKQRHRSNHPAESPS
;
A
#
# COMPACT_ATOMS: atom_id res chain seq x y z
N MET A 1 59.14 -4.57 11.63
CA MET A 1 58.06 -3.83 10.94
C MET A 1 56.76 -4.21 11.63
N THR A 2 56.02 -3.19 12.05
CA THR A 2 55.04 -3.22 13.15
C THR A 2 53.71 -3.85 12.75
N ASN A 3 53.28 -4.85 13.52
CA ASN A 3 51.92 -5.39 13.52
C ASN A 3 50.98 -4.37 14.17
N SER A 4 50.16 -3.69 13.37
CA SER A 4 49.10 -2.82 13.87
C SER A 4 47.85 -3.65 14.15
N SER A 5 47.56 -3.81 15.44
CA SER A 5 46.35 -4.44 15.97
C SER A 5 45.09 -3.67 15.54
N PRO A 6 43.98 -4.32 15.13
CA PRO A 6 42.73 -3.64 14.82
C PRO A 6 41.96 -3.36 16.12
N GLY A 7 42.58 -2.61 17.04
CA GLY A 7 42.02 -2.35 18.38
C GLY A 7 41.19 -1.07 18.48
N PHE A 8 40.86 -0.40 17.37
CA PHE A 8 40.31 0.97 17.41
C PHE A 8 38.99 1.19 16.65
N ALA A 9 38.45 0.17 15.99
CA ALA A 9 37.15 0.25 15.32
C ALA A 9 35.99 -0.36 16.15
N GLU A 10 36.29 -1.04 17.26
CA GLU A 10 35.29 -1.77 18.06
C GLU A 10 34.67 -0.94 19.20
N SER A 11 35.12 0.30 19.41
CA SER A 11 34.75 1.12 20.57
C SER A 11 33.63 2.15 20.33
N LEU A 12 33.04 2.22 19.13
CA LEU A 12 31.95 3.16 18.81
C LEU A 12 30.56 2.51 18.67
N SER A 13 30.39 1.23 19.02
CA SER A 13 29.10 0.53 18.92
C SER A 13 28.51 0.07 20.26
N ARG A 14 29.02 0.59 21.38
CA ARG A 14 28.40 0.39 22.71
C ARG A 14 27.91 1.70 23.30
N GLU A 15 27.11 2.44 22.53
CA GLU A 15 26.10 3.26 23.18
C GLU A 15 25.14 2.28 23.88
N ASN A 16 25.10 2.34 25.21
CA ASN A 16 24.08 1.68 26.03
C ASN A 16 22.73 2.31 25.69
N ILE A 17 22.11 1.85 24.60
CA ILE A 17 20.69 2.04 24.40
C ILE A 17 20.01 1.17 25.48
N PRO A 18 19.29 1.75 26.45
CA PRO A 18 18.53 0.94 27.39
C PRO A 18 17.61 0.03 26.58
N PRO A 19 17.44 -1.25 26.96
CA PRO A 19 16.51 -2.12 26.26
C PRO A 19 15.13 -1.45 26.30
N VAL A 20 14.66 -0.98 25.15
CA VAL A 20 13.29 -0.51 25.00
C VAL A 20 12.43 -1.72 25.30
N ASN A 21 11.78 -1.70 26.45
CA ASN A 21 10.79 -2.71 26.80
C ASN A 21 9.54 -2.43 25.98
N ILE A 22 9.54 -2.91 24.74
CA ILE A 22 8.32 -3.13 23.96
C ILE A 22 7.60 -4.32 24.59
N ASN A 23 6.91 -4.06 25.71
CA ASN A 23 5.81 -4.90 26.17
C ASN A 23 4.67 -4.79 25.16
N SER A 24 4.87 -5.32 23.95
CA SER A 24 3.81 -5.56 22.99
C SER A 24 3.06 -6.79 23.49
N GLU A 25 2.03 -6.57 24.30
CA GLU A 25 1.13 -7.65 24.71
C GLU A 25 0.37 -8.12 23.45
N PHE A 26 0.89 -9.16 22.80
CA PHE A 26 0.26 -9.73 21.62
C PHE A 26 -1.06 -10.38 22.04
N LYS A 27 -2.15 -9.64 21.90
CA LYS A 27 -3.50 -10.15 22.10
C LYS A 27 -3.76 -11.28 21.11
N TYR A 28 -4.13 -12.45 21.62
CA TYR A 28 -4.52 -13.58 20.78
C TYR A 28 -5.78 -13.23 19.99
N ILE A 29 -5.69 -13.27 18.65
CA ILE A 29 -6.81 -13.01 17.73
C ILE A 29 -7.25 -14.33 17.11
N ASN A 30 -8.55 -14.62 17.16
CA ASN A 30 -9.10 -15.82 16.55
C ASN A 30 -9.00 -15.75 15.01
N SER A 31 -8.56 -16.85 14.38
CA SER A 31 -8.42 -16.92 12.92
C SER A 31 -9.74 -16.67 12.17
N LYS A 32 -10.89 -17.02 12.76
CA LYS A 32 -12.22 -16.73 12.18
C LYS A 32 -12.48 -15.23 12.08
N ASP A 33 -12.06 -14.47 13.08
CA ASP A 33 -12.25 -13.02 13.11
C ASP A 33 -11.36 -12.33 12.08
N ILE A 34 -10.11 -12.81 11.94
CA ILE A 34 -9.18 -12.35 10.89
C ILE A 34 -9.79 -12.59 9.51
N ILE A 35 -10.23 -13.82 9.22
CA ILE A 35 -10.82 -14.17 7.91
C ILE A 35 -12.07 -13.33 7.63
N LYS A 36 -12.91 -13.09 8.64
CA LYS A 36 -14.11 -12.25 8.51
C LYS A 36 -13.75 -10.80 8.18
N ALA A 37 -12.73 -10.25 8.85
CA ALA A 37 -12.27 -8.88 8.61
C ALA A 37 -11.74 -8.72 7.18
N PHE A 38 -10.90 -9.65 6.69
CA PHE A 38 -10.41 -9.62 5.32
C PHE A 38 -11.53 -9.71 4.28
N LYS A 39 -12.48 -10.63 4.47
CA LYS A 39 -13.64 -10.74 3.55
C LYS A 39 -14.51 -9.49 3.54
N SER A 40 -14.76 -8.90 4.71
CA SER A 40 -15.52 -7.66 4.83
C SER A 40 -14.82 -6.50 4.11
N LEU A 41 -13.50 -6.38 4.29
CA LEU A 41 -12.69 -5.35 3.63
C LEU A 41 -12.71 -5.51 2.11
N ASP A 42 -12.56 -6.73 1.61
CA ASP A 42 -12.57 -7.05 0.17
C ASP A 42 -13.93 -6.72 -0.47
N MET A 43 -15.03 -7.13 0.17
CA MET A 43 -16.38 -6.78 -0.25
C MET A 43 -16.60 -5.27 -0.27
N LYS A 44 -16.15 -4.56 0.78
CA LYS A 44 -16.28 -3.11 0.86
C LYS A 44 -15.51 -2.40 -0.25
N LYS A 45 -14.24 -2.77 -0.47
CA LYS A 45 -13.41 -2.17 -1.52
C LYS A 45 -14.00 -2.40 -2.91
N THR A 46 -14.57 -3.58 -3.15
CA THR A 46 -15.26 -3.89 -4.41
C THR A 46 -16.50 -3.00 -4.61
N ALA A 47 -17.32 -2.83 -3.57
CA ALA A 47 -18.50 -1.97 -3.62
C ALA A 47 -18.13 -0.50 -3.86
N ASP A 48 -17.10 0.01 -3.18
CA ASP A 48 -16.59 1.38 -3.35
C ASP A 48 -16.12 1.62 -4.79
N LEU A 49 -15.42 0.64 -5.38
CA LEU A 49 -14.95 0.71 -6.76
C LEU A 49 -16.13 0.76 -7.74
N HIS A 50 -17.14 -0.09 -7.53
CA HIS A 50 -18.34 -0.13 -8.35
C HIS A 50 -19.09 1.21 -8.29
N ALA A 51 -19.35 1.73 -7.09
CA ALA A 51 -20.02 3.02 -6.88
C ALA A 51 -19.28 4.17 -7.58
N LYS A 52 -17.94 4.20 -7.48
CA LYS A 52 -17.12 5.22 -8.15
C LYS A 52 -17.29 5.20 -9.67
N TYR A 53 -17.25 4.02 -10.28
CA TYR A 53 -17.41 3.91 -11.74
C TYR A 53 -18.84 4.10 -12.21
N SER A 54 -19.84 3.69 -11.44
CA SER A 54 -21.25 3.99 -11.72
C SER A 54 -21.49 5.50 -11.77
N ALA A 55 -20.96 6.26 -10.80
CA ALA A 55 -21.08 7.72 -10.77
C ALA A 55 -20.39 8.39 -11.97
N LEU A 56 -19.26 7.86 -12.43
CA LEU A 56 -18.58 8.36 -13.63
C LEU A 56 -19.41 8.14 -14.91
N LEU A 57 -20.16 7.04 -14.99
CA LEU A 57 -20.95 6.66 -16.17
C LEU A 57 -22.36 7.27 -16.18
N GLU A 58 -22.90 7.62 -15.02
CA GLU A 58 -24.22 8.25 -14.87
C GLU A 58 -24.51 9.38 -15.88
N PRO A 59 -23.64 10.39 -16.10
CA PRO A 59 -23.90 11.44 -17.09
C PRO A 59 -23.97 10.94 -18.54
N VAL A 60 -23.27 9.85 -18.88
CA VAL A 60 -23.36 9.21 -20.20
C VAL A 60 -24.72 8.56 -20.35
N VAL A 61 -25.14 7.79 -19.34
CA VAL A 61 -26.44 7.10 -19.34
C VAL A 61 -27.58 8.11 -19.41
N ASN A 62 -27.54 9.18 -18.62
CA ASN A 62 -28.55 10.23 -18.63
C ASN A 62 -28.67 10.93 -19.99
N ALA A 63 -27.55 11.17 -20.69
CA ALA A 63 -27.58 11.75 -22.03
C ALA A 63 -28.18 10.79 -23.08
N LEU A 64 -27.93 9.48 -22.94
CA LEU A 64 -28.46 8.46 -23.85
C LEU A 64 -29.91 8.08 -23.58
N GLN A 65 -30.38 8.22 -22.33
CA GLN A 65 -31.75 7.93 -21.92
C GLN A 65 -32.68 9.16 -22.02
N SER A 66 -32.15 10.32 -22.39
CA SER A 66 -32.94 11.53 -22.63
C SER A 66 -33.94 11.33 -23.77
N ILE A 67 -35.16 11.87 -23.60
CA ILE A 67 -36.22 11.86 -24.62
C ILE A 67 -35.72 12.47 -25.94
N ALA A 68 -34.96 13.55 -25.85
CA ALA A 68 -34.16 14.06 -26.94
C ALA A 68 -32.75 13.47 -26.80
N LEU A 69 -32.47 12.40 -27.53
CA LEU A 69 -31.19 11.71 -27.50
C LEU A 69 -30.05 12.66 -27.89
N ASP A 70 -29.09 12.87 -27.00
CA ASP A 70 -27.95 13.76 -27.22
C ASP A 70 -26.63 12.98 -27.27
N VAL A 71 -26.35 12.42 -28.45
CA VAL A 71 -25.14 11.63 -28.72
C VAL A 71 -23.86 12.48 -28.63
N VAL A 72 -23.95 13.77 -28.94
CA VAL A 72 -22.81 14.69 -28.88
C VAL A 72 -22.39 14.89 -27.43
N LYS A 73 -23.36 15.17 -26.54
CA LYS A 73 -23.12 15.31 -25.11
C LYS A 73 -22.62 14.00 -24.48
N ALA A 74 -23.19 12.86 -24.86
CA ALA A 74 -22.69 11.55 -24.43
C ALA A 74 -21.22 11.35 -24.85
N SER A 75 -20.86 11.68 -26.09
CA SER A 75 -19.48 11.60 -26.59
C SER A 75 -18.52 12.51 -25.82
N GLN A 76 -18.95 13.73 -25.48
CA GLN A 76 -18.15 14.64 -24.65
C GLN A 76 -17.91 14.06 -23.25
N HIS A 77 -18.93 13.48 -22.61
CA HIS A 77 -18.76 12.81 -21.32
C HIS A 77 -17.80 11.62 -21.40
N VAL A 78 -17.90 10.79 -22.45
CA VAL A 78 -16.95 9.68 -22.68
C VAL A 78 -15.52 10.18 -22.86
N LYS A 79 -15.30 11.24 -23.66
CA LYS A 79 -13.96 11.84 -23.83
C LYS A 79 -13.37 12.32 -22.50
N ARG A 80 -14.19 12.95 -21.66
CA ARG A 80 -13.77 13.41 -20.32
C ARG A 80 -13.36 12.24 -19.42
N ILE A 81 -14.11 11.15 -19.43
CA ILE A 81 -13.78 9.92 -18.67
C ILE A 81 -12.45 9.33 -19.16
N LEU A 82 -12.25 9.21 -20.48
CA LEU A 82 -11.01 8.70 -21.05
C LEU A 82 -9.80 9.56 -20.66
N GLN A 83 -9.96 10.88 -20.67
CA GLN A 83 -8.90 11.81 -20.27
C GLN A 83 -8.57 11.68 -18.77
N LEU A 84 -9.57 11.51 -17.91
CA LEU A 84 -9.37 11.25 -16.48
C LEU A 84 -8.56 9.96 -16.27
N LEU A 85 -8.98 8.85 -16.90
CA LEU A 85 -8.29 7.57 -16.81
C LEU A 85 -6.84 7.66 -17.31
N LYS A 86 -6.62 8.37 -18.43
CA LYS A 86 -5.29 8.63 -18.95
C LYS A 86 -4.44 9.44 -17.95
N SER A 87 -5.00 10.50 -17.36
CA SER A 87 -4.28 11.30 -16.37
C SER A 87 -3.87 10.51 -15.12
N HIS A 88 -4.70 9.57 -14.67
CA HIS A 88 -4.36 8.68 -13.56
C HIS A 88 -3.26 7.68 -13.94
N ARG A 89 -3.29 7.16 -15.17
CA ARG A 89 -2.25 6.25 -15.68
C ARG A 89 -0.90 6.95 -15.84
N ASP A 90 -0.92 8.18 -16.35
CA ASP A 90 0.27 8.96 -16.66
C ASP A 90 0.92 9.57 -15.40
N ASN A 91 0.20 9.65 -14.26
CA ASN A 91 0.70 10.16 -12.98
C ASN A 91 0.45 9.17 -11.81
N PRO A 92 1.18 8.04 -11.76
CA PRO A 92 1.02 7.05 -10.69
C PRO A 92 1.44 7.57 -9.31
N GLU A 93 2.35 8.54 -9.26
CA GLU A 93 2.82 9.17 -8.01
C GLU A 93 1.67 9.89 -7.30
N ARG A 94 0.86 10.66 -8.03
CA ARG A 94 -0.32 11.33 -7.48
C ARG A 94 -1.33 10.36 -6.88
N VAL A 95 -1.55 9.21 -7.54
CA VAL A 95 -2.46 8.17 -7.02
C VAL A 95 -1.90 7.56 -5.74
N THR A 96 -0.58 7.41 -5.66
CA THR A 96 0.12 6.91 -4.48
C THR A 96 0.01 7.91 -3.32
N ASP A 97 0.18 9.20 -3.59
CA ASP A 97 0.02 10.27 -2.59
C ASP A 97 -1.43 10.34 -2.05
N GLU A 98 -2.43 10.20 -2.94
CA GLU A 98 -3.84 10.13 -2.53
C GLU A 98 -4.11 8.90 -1.64
N ILE A 99 -3.53 7.73 -1.96
CA ILE A 99 -3.65 6.52 -1.13
C ILE A 99 -2.98 6.72 0.24
N ILE A 100 -1.78 7.29 0.27
CA ILE A 100 -1.04 7.55 1.52
C ILE A 100 -1.85 8.51 2.38
N LYS A 101 -2.36 9.59 1.79
CA LYS A 101 -3.21 10.57 2.48
C LYS A 101 -4.46 9.93 3.08
N ASP A 102 -5.17 9.10 2.32
CA ASP A 102 -6.35 8.40 2.80
C ASP A 102 -5.99 7.43 3.95
N ALA A 103 -4.85 6.74 3.85
CA ALA A 103 -4.35 5.88 4.92
C ALA A 103 -4.01 6.69 6.19
N THR A 104 -3.40 7.87 6.04
CA THR A 104 -3.11 8.77 7.17
C THR A 104 -4.40 9.22 7.86
N VAL A 105 -5.42 9.67 7.11
CA VAL A 105 -6.71 10.08 7.67
C VAL A 105 -7.41 8.93 8.41
N VAL A 106 -7.28 7.69 7.93
CA VAL A 106 -7.81 6.52 8.63
C VAL A 106 -7.00 6.24 9.90
N ALA A 107 -5.68 6.39 9.87
CA ALA A 107 -4.78 6.21 11.01
C ALA A 107 -5.09 7.20 12.15
N GLU A 108 -5.31 8.47 11.82
CA GLU A 108 -5.74 9.53 12.74
C GLU A 108 -7.04 9.13 13.45
N LYS A 109 -8.03 8.65 12.68
CA LYS A 109 -9.32 8.21 13.24
C LYS A 109 -9.23 7.01 14.17
N VAL A 110 -8.20 6.18 14.07
CA VAL A 110 -8.00 5.00 14.93
C VAL A 110 -6.95 5.22 16.01
N GLY A 111 -6.40 6.44 16.15
CA GLY A 111 -5.42 6.79 17.18
C GLY A 111 -4.02 6.19 16.96
N LEU A 112 -3.66 5.92 15.69
CA LEU A 112 -2.36 5.33 15.29
C LEU A 112 -1.45 6.33 14.54
N GLU A 113 -1.59 7.63 14.82
CA GLU A 113 -0.87 8.73 14.13
C GLU A 113 0.65 8.54 14.06
N GLU A 114 1.27 7.97 15.10
CA GLU A 114 2.73 7.79 15.18
C GLU A 114 3.23 6.44 14.61
N ASP A 115 2.35 5.44 14.42
CA ASP A 115 2.75 4.05 14.18
C ASP A 115 2.87 3.71 12.68
N ILE A 116 2.19 4.43 11.78
CA ILE A 116 2.22 4.14 10.34
C ILE A 116 3.41 4.80 9.64
N THR A 117 3.76 6.02 10.01
CA THR A 117 4.91 6.77 9.47
C THR A 117 6.24 6.33 10.07
N SER A 118 6.23 5.78 11.29
CA SER A 118 7.42 5.23 11.96
C SER A 118 7.70 3.78 11.61
N MET A 119 6.77 3.06 10.97
CA MET A 119 6.88 1.62 10.72
C MET A 119 8.18 1.31 9.96
N PRO A 120 9.22 0.78 10.64
CA PRO A 120 10.49 0.56 10.01
C PRO A 120 10.28 -0.56 8.98
N ARG A 121 10.67 -0.31 7.73
CA ARG A 121 10.77 -1.38 6.76
C ARG A 121 11.93 -2.29 7.19
N ILE A 122 11.64 -3.31 7.98
CA ILE A 122 12.60 -4.35 8.32
C ILE A 122 12.76 -5.25 7.09
N VAL A 123 13.58 -4.81 6.15
CA VAL A 123 14.10 -5.65 5.06
C VAL A 123 15.53 -6.03 5.39
N GLY A 124 15.73 -7.26 5.86
CA GLY A 124 17.05 -7.87 5.76
C GLY A 124 17.40 -7.97 4.27
N LYS A 125 18.58 -7.47 3.86
CA LYS A 125 19.08 -7.75 2.51
C LYS A 125 18.97 -9.25 2.27
N GLN A 126 18.31 -9.65 1.18
CA GLN A 126 18.23 -11.06 0.78
C GLN A 126 19.65 -11.59 0.69
N ARG A 127 20.07 -12.41 1.67
CA ARG A 127 21.36 -13.08 1.60
C ARG A 127 21.24 -14.15 0.52
N HIS A 128 22.04 -14.06 -0.53
CA HIS A 128 22.23 -15.17 -1.47
C HIS A 128 22.63 -16.40 -0.66
N ARG A 129 21.76 -17.41 -0.61
CA ARG A 129 22.13 -18.74 -0.14
C ARG A 129 22.82 -19.44 -1.30
N SER A 130 23.92 -20.14 -1.01
CA SER A 130 24.51 -21.05 -1.98
C SER A 130 23.48 -22.10 -2.36
N ASN A 131 23.39 -22.44 -3.64
CA ASN A 131 22.66 -23.63 -4.07
C ASN A 131 23.30 -24.87 -3.45
N HIS A 132 22.50 -25.91 -3.20
CA HIS A 132 23.05 -27.24 -2.92
C HIS A 132 23.87 -27.72 -4.12
N PRO A 133 25.00 -28.42 -3.90
CA PRO A 133 25.77 -29.00 -4.99
C PRO A 133 24.86 -29.94 -5.79
N ALA A 134 24.74 -29.66 -7.09
CA ALA A 134 24.02 -30.52 -8.01
C ALA A 134 25.01 -31.58 -8.53
N GLU A 135 24.78 -32.84 -8.20
CA GLU A 135 25.43 -33.94 -8.92
C GLU A 135 24.88 -33.97 -10.34
N SER A 136 25.77 -33.87 -11.33
CA SER A 136 25.41 -34.00 -12.73
C SER A 136 25.17 -35.49 -13.00
N PRO A 137 24.03 -35.89 -13.58
CA PRO A 137 23.83 -37.29 -13.96
C PRO A 137 24.86 -37.69 -15.01
N SER A 138 25.54 -38.82 -14.78
CA SER A 138 26.49 -39.45 -15.72
C SER A 138 25.78 -40.17 -16.86
#